data_AF-A0A2E7SUP6-F1
#
_entry.id   AF-A0A2E7SUP6-F1
#
_cell.length_a   1.000
_cell.length_b   1.000
_cell.length_c   1.000
_cell.angle_alpha   90.00
_cell.angle_beta   90.00
_cell.angle_gamma   90.00
#
_symmetry.space_group_name_H-M   'P 1'
#
loop_
_entity.id
_entity.type
_entity.pdbx_description
1 polymer ?
#
loop_
_entity_poly.entity_id
_entity_poly.type
_entity_poly.pdbx_seq_one_letter_code
_entity_poly.pdbx_strand_id
1 'polypeptide(L)'
;MLVLGITAVNQNQIDQFLDENGITYPILQDEQSGGGSGPGGFGGVTYDDYYIPNQGSPYPRDFIVDQNGTLVYANNEIDTEYMIYIIEDLLVDGSLQTFYSKIIPDEITLYPVYPNPFNPVTTILFDFPNIEMLSTASLHVYDLNGRIVETLVQDLTEPGTHKVHWNAEQYASGIYFVRLGSGSKIRSQKLILLK
;
A
#
# COMPACT_ATOMS: atom_id res chain seq x y z
N MET A 1 3.74 -2.44 15.62
CA MET A 1 2.79 -2.41 14.49
C MET A 1 1.42 -2.28 15.10
N LEU A 2 0.74 -1.15 14.87
CA LEU A 2 -0.63 -0.95 15.36
C LEU A 2 -1.53 -1.77 14.44
N VAL A 3 -2.05 -2.90 14.91
CA VAL A 3 -3.04 -3.70 14.18
C VAL A 3 -4.38 -3.23 14.72
N LEU A 4 -5.21 -2.60 13.88
CA LEU A 4 -6.44 -1.91 14.33
C LEU A 4 -7.72 -2.60 13.88
N GLY A 5 -7.61 -3.68 13.12
CA GLY A 5 -8.75 -4.46 12.65
C GLY A 5 -8.24 -5.74 12.02
N ILE A 6 -8.87 -6.85 12.37
CA ILE A 6 -8.62 -8.14 11.74
C ILE A 6 -9.97 -8.68 11.28
N THR A 7 -10.06 -9.05 10.02
CA THR A 7 -11.29 -9.57 9.42
C THR A 7 -10.98 -10.79 8.56
N ALA A 8 -11.88 -11.77 8.56
CA ALA A 8 -11.71 -12.98 7.77
C ALA A 8 -12.19 -12.83 6.30
N VAL A 9 -12.58 -11.62 5.87
CA VAL A 9 -12.86 -11.34 4.45
C VAL A 9 -11.57 -11.20 3.64
N ASN A 10 -11.65 -11.36 2.32
CA ASN A 10 -10.46 -11.29 1.48
C ASN A 10 -9.94 -9.85 1.29
N GLN A 11 -8.64 -9.73 1.00
CA GLN A 11 -7.97 -8.44 0.82
C GLN A 11 -8.69 -7.46 -0.13
N ASN A 12 -9.29 -7.93 -1.23
CA ASN A 12 -10.00 -7.03 -2.15
C ASN A 12 -11.24 -6.39 -1.50
N GLN A 13 -11.95 -7.12 -0.64
CA GLN A 13 -13.09 -6.59 0.11
C GLN A 13 -12.64 -5.59 1.18
N ILE A 14 -11.48 -5.85 1.79
CA ILE A 14 -10.84 -4.92 2.73
C ILE A 14 -10.49 -3.62 2.01
N ASP A 15 -9.78 -3.69 0.89
CA ASP A 15 -9.35 -2.52 0.12
C ASP A 15 -10.56 -1.67 -0.33
N GLN A 16 -11.61 -2.31 -0.83
CA GLN A 16 -12.85 -1.63 -1.20
C GLN A 16 -13.50 -0.92 0.00
N PHE A 17 -13.57 -1.59 1.16
CA PHE A 17 -14.13 -1.01 2.38
C PHE A 17 -13.34 0.22 2.85
N LEU A 18 -12.01 0.14 2.78
CA LEU A 18 -11.13 1.25 3.16
C LEU A 18 -11.36 2.46 2.24
N ASP A 19 -11.42 2.23 0.93
CA ASP A 19 -11.65 3.28 -0.07
C ASP A 19 -13.03 3.92 0.07
N GLU A 20 -14.09 3.14 0.27
CA GLU A 20 -15.47 3.64 0.40
C GLU A 20 -15.68 4.50 1.65
N ASN A 21 -14.96 4.21 2.73
CA ASN A 21 -15.12 4.90 4.01
C ASN A 21 -14.01 5.92 4.29
N GLY A 22 -13.08 6.13 3.34
CA GLY A 22 -11.96 7.06 3.51
C GLY A 22 -11.02 6.67 4.65
N ILE A 23 -10.94 5.38 4.96
CA ILE A 23 -10.12 4.85 6.04
C ILE A 23 -8.66 4.75 5.56
N THR A 24 -7.75 5.30 6.37
CA THR A 24 -6.32 5.40 6.01
C THR A 24 -5.42 4.48 6.84
N TYR A 25 -5.99 3.73 7.79
CA TYR A 25 -5.26 2.78 8.63
C TYR A 25 -5.41 1.33 8.13
N PRO A 26 -4.43 0.46 8.37
CA PRO A 26 -4.45 -0.91 7.88
C PRO A 26 -5.45 -1.78 8.66
N ILE A 27 -6.26 -2.53 7.92
CA ILE A 27 -7.04 -3.68 8.41
C ILE A 27 -6.37 -4.93 7.83
N LEU A 28 -6.09 -5.92 8.66
CA LEU A 28 -5.46 -7.16 8.22
C LEU A 28 -6.51 -8.22 7.88
N GLN A 29 -6.26 -8.95 6.81
CA GLN A 29 -6.96 -10.20 6.57
C GLN A 29 -6.48 -11.25 7.58
N ASP A 30 -7.41 -11.83 8.34
CA ASP A 30 -7.14 -13.04 9.10
C ASP A 30 -7.05 -14.21 8.12
N GLU A 31 -5.86 -14.79 8.01
CA GLU A 31 -5.66 -15.96 7.15
C GLU A 31 -6.53 -17.10 7.64
N GLN A 32 -7.23 -17.77 6.72
CA GLN A 32 -8.08 -18.89 7.06
C GLN A 32 -7.26 -19.99 7.74
N SER A 33 -7.63 -20.38 8.97
CA SER A 33 -6.97 -21.48 9.65
C SER A 33 -7.43 -22.79 9.02
N GLY A 34 -6.49 -23.67 8.69
CA GLY A 34 -6.72 -24.99 8.08
C GLY A 34 -7.40 -26.01 9.00
N GLY A 35 -8.28 -25.55 9.90
CA GLY A 35 -8.95 -26.33 10.93
C GLY A 35 -9.83 -25.51 11.88
N GLY A 36 -10.18 -24.26 11.54
CA GLY A 36 -10.86 -23.33 12.44
C GLY A 36 -12.17 -23.86 13.02
N SER A 37 -12.41 -23.52 14.29
CA SER A 37 -13.56 -23.99 15.09
C SER A 37 -14.91 -23.33 14.70
N GLY A 38 -14.91 -22.51 13.65
CA GLY A 38 -16.07 -21.80 13.09
C GLY A 38 -17.04 -22.72 12.32
N PRO A 39 -18.33 -22.39 12.16
CA PRO A 39 -19.26 -23.24 11.41
C PRO A 39 -18.88 -23.12 9.93
N GLY A 40 -18.44 -24.22 9.32
CA GLY A 40 -18.04 -24.25 7.91
C GLY A 40 -16.54 -24.09 7.63
N GLY A 41 -15.68 -24.10 8.66
CA GLY A 41 -14.23 -23.93 8.46
C GLY A 41 -13.81 -22.48 8.17
N PHE A 42 -14.71 -21.53 8.43
CA PHE A 42 -14.47 -20.10 8.35
C PHE A 42 -14.01 -19.60 9.72
N GLY A 43 -12.76 -19.89 10.05
CA GLY A 43 -12.03 -19.29 11.16
C GLY A 43 -10.69 -18.79 10.64
N GLY A 44 -10.16 -17.73 11.23
CA GLY A 44 -8.82 -17.26 10.93
C GLY A 44 -7.82 -17.65 12.02
N VAL A 45 -6.53 -17.61 11.70
CA VAL A 45 -5.45 -17.99 12.63
C VAL A 45 -5.51 -17.15 13.90
N THR A 46 -5.69 -15.84 13.76
CA THR A 46 -5.74 -14.92 14.90
C THR A 46 -7.04 -15.09 15.67
N TYR A 47 -8.17 -15.31 15.00
CA TYR A 47 -9.45 -15.62 15.62
C TYR A 47 -9.36 -16.83 16.57
N ASP A 48 -8.67 -17.89 16.16
CA ASP A 48 -8.53 -19.11 16.98
C ASP A 48 -7.68 -18.86 18.25
N ASP A 49 -6.71 -17.95 18.22
CA ASP A 49 -5.86 -17.60 19.37
C ASP A 49 -6.63 -16.93 20.52
N TYR A 50 -7.67 -16.13 20.21
CA TYR A 50 -8.47 -15.44 21.22
C TYR A 50 -9.58 -16.31 21.84
N TYR A 51 -9.68 -17.59 21.46
CA TYR A 51 -10.72 -18.54 21.91
C TYR A 51 -12.14 -17.92 21.88
N ILE A 52 -12.45 -17.21 20.79
CA ILE A 52 -13.75 -16.56 20.64
C ILE A 52 -14.80 -17.66 20.39
N PRO A 53 -15.74 -17.93 21.31
CA PRO A 53 -16.62 -19.08 21.19
C PRO A 53 -17.53 -18.86 19.99
N ASN A 54 -17.47 -19.77 19.02
CA ASN A 54 -18.36 -19.79 17.88
C ASN A 54 -19.81 -20.02 18.35
N GLN A 55 -20.60 -18.95 18.51
CA GLN A 55 -22.02 -19.02 18.89
C GLN A 55 -22.90 -19.37 17.68
N GLY A 56 -22.42 -20.22 16.77
CA GLY A 56 -23.16 -20.65 15.59
C GLY A 56 -23.42 -19.56 14.55
N SER A 57 -22.64 -18.47 14.54
CA SER A 57 -22.76 -17.45 13.48
C SER A 57 -22.17 -18.01 12.18
N PRO A 58 -22.96 -18.10 11.08
CA PRO A 58 -22.45 -18.56 9.79
C PRO A 58 -21.56 -17.53 9.08
N TYR A 59 -21.38 -16.34 9.66
CA TYR A 59 -20.63 -15.24 9.08
C TYR A 59 -19.26 -15.08 9.76
N PRO A 60 -18.22 -14.64 9.02
CA PRO A 60 -16.96 -14.22 9.61
C PRO A 60 -17.20 -13.09 10.64
N ARG A 61 -16.46 -13.09 11.75
CA ARG A 61 -16.53 -12.03 12.76
C ARG A 61 -15.53 -10.95 12.45
N ASP A 62 -15.96 -9.71 12.61
CA ASP A 62 -15.05 -8.56 12.64
C ASP A 62 -14.61 -8.35 14.08
N PHE A 63 -13.30 -8.26 14.30
CA PHE A 63 -12.76 -7.99 15.61
C PHE A 63 -11.60 -6.99 15.54
N ILE A 64 -11.46 -6.22 16.61
CA ILE A 64 -10.39 -5.24 16.77
C ILE A 64 -9.59 -5.63 18.00
N VAL A 65 -8.29 -5.75 17.78
CA VAL A 65 -7.30 -5.91 18.82
C VAL A 65 -6.59 -4.56 18.96
N ASP A 66 -6.34 -4.10 20.18
CA ASP A 66 -5.55 -2.89 20.41
C ASP A 66 -4.04 -3.14 20.26
N GLN A 67 -3.25 -2.08 20.41
CA GLN A 67 -1.79 -2.14 20.37
C GLN A 67 -1.14 -3.04 21.45
N ASN A 68 -1.87 -3.39 22.51
CA ASN A 68 -1.40 -4.24 23.60
C ASN A 68 -1.77 -5.71 23.39
N GLY A 69 -2.41 -6.06 22.27
CA GLY A 69 -2.93 -7.41 22.05
C GLY A 69 -4.23 -7.68 22.81
N THR A 70 -4.98 -6.64 23.18
CA THR A 70 -6.26 -6.77 23.87
C THR A 70 -7.40 -6.70 22.87
N LEU A 71 -8.30 -7.68 22.89
CA LEU A 71 -9.54 -7.63 22.13
C LEU A 71 -10.45 -6.51 22.68
N VAL A 72 -10.73 -5.49 21.88
CA VAL A 72 -11.59 -4.35 22.27
C VAL A 72 -12.92 -4.32 21.53
N TYR A 73 -13.04 -5.07 20.43
CA TYR A 73 -14.28 -5.24 19.67
C TYR A 73 -14.34 -6.64 19.10
N ALA A 74 -15.51 -7.28 19.17
CA ALA A 74 -15.82 -8.50 18.44
C ALA A 74 -17.32 -8.51 18.17
N ASN A 75 -17.70 -8.51 16.90
CA ASN A 75 -19.10 -8.56 16.50
C ASN A 75 -19.34 -9.65 15.46
N ASN A 76 -20.53 -10.25 15.54
CA ASN A 76 -20.98 -11.31 14.64
C ASN A 76 -21.83 -10.77 13.50
N GLU A 77 -22.15 -9.48 13.53
CA GLU A 77 -22.88 -8.74 12.52
C GLU A 77 -22.00 -7.63 11.95
N ILE A 78 -22.20 -7.31 10.68
CA ILE A 78 -21.53 -6.18 10.02
C ILE A 78 -22.13 -4.90 10.60
N ASP A 79 -21.48 -4.35 11.62
CA ASP A 79 -21.78 -3.04 12.22
C ASP A 79 -20.61 -2.09 11.94
N THR A 80 -20.59 -1.59 10.71
CA THR A 80 -19.55 -0.72 10.17
C THR A 80 -19.38 0.56 10.99
N GLU A 81 -20.49 1.17 11.41
CA GLU A 81 -20.48 2.46 12.10
C GLU A 81 -19.83 2.32 13.49
N TYR A 82 -20.20 1.27 14.23
CA TYR A 82 -19.63 1.02 15.55
C TYR A 82 -18.17 0.53 15.47
N MET A 83 -17.83 -0.24 14.44
CA MET A 83 -16.44 -0.62 14.18
C MET A 83 -15.56 0.62 13.95
N ILE A 84 -15.99 1.56 13.12
CA ILE A 84 -15.27 2.83 12.88
C ILE A 84 -15.12 3.61 14.19
N TYR A 85 -16.19 3.73 14.98
CA TYR A 85 -16.15 4.41 16.28
C TYR A 85 -15.08 3.83 17.22
N ILE A 86 -14.99 2.50 17.36
CA ILE A 86 -13.99 1.87 18.22
C ILE A 86 -12.57 2.13 17.69
N ILE A 87 -12.38 2.09 16.37
CA ILE A 87 -11.06 2.36 15.80
C ILE A 87 -10.64 3.82 16.01
N GLU A 88 -11.57 4.76 15.85
CA GLU A 88 -11.33 6.16 16.16
C GLU A 88 -10.99 6.35 17.64
N ASP A 89 -11.73 5.75 18.57
CA ASP A 89 -11.48 5.83 20.02
C ASP A 89 -10.08 5.31 20.41
N LEU A 90 -9.66 4.18 19.83
CA LEU A 90 -8.31 3.64 20.00
C LEU A 90 -7.21 4.60 19.53
N LEU A 91 -7.52 5.50 18.59
CA LEU A 91 -6.58 6.48 18.04
C LEU A 91 -6.53 7.78 18.84
N VAL A 92 -7.50 8.07 19.71
CA VAL A 92 -7.61 9.37 20.41
C VAL A 92 -6.57 9.54 21.54
N ASP A 93 -6.11 8.47 22.20
CA ASP A 93 -5.40 8.59 23.49
C ASP A 93 -3.88 8.27 23.48
N GLY A 94 -3.25 8.14 22.31
CA GLY A 94 -1.83 7.80 22.22
C GLY A 94 -1.14 8.52 21.08
N SER A 95 -0.30 9.50 21.42
CA SER A 95 0.62 10.17 20.49
C SER A 95 1.14 9.20 19.42
N LEU A 96 0.92 9.52 18.14
CA LEU A 96 1.51 8.84 17.00
C LEU A 96 3.04 8.94 17.08
N GLN A 97 3.68 8.09 17.87
CA GLN A 97 4.98 7.57 17.45
C GLN A 97 4.66 6.52 16.42
N THR A 98 4.45 6.98 15.19
CA THR A 98 4.45 6.13 14.03
C THR A 98 5.83 5.50 13.92
N PHE A 99 6.00 4.36 14.59
CA PHE A 99 6.87 3.31 14.05
C PHE A 99 6.15 2.74 12.83
N TYR A 100 5.97 3.58 11.81
CA TYR A 100 6.18 3.09 10.46
C TYR A 100 7.60 2.51 10.55
N SER A 101 7.70 1.20 10.63
CA SER A 101 8.63 0.56 9.71
C SER A 101 8.12 0.99 8.34
N LYS A 102 8.42 2.23 7.92
CA LYS A 102 8.42 2.61 6.53
C LYS A 102 9.33 1.54 5.99
N ILE A 103 8.77 0.58 5.26
CA ILE A 103 9.57 -0.45 4.62
C ILE A 103 10.37 0.37 3.62
N ILE A 104 11.53 0.83 4.08
CA ILE A 104 12.46 1.59 3.29
C ILE A 104 13.07 0.50 2.43
N PRO A 105 12.85 0.56 1.11
CA PRO A 105 13.45 -0.40 0.20
C PRO A 105 14.95 -0.42 0.45
N ASP A 106 15.57 -1.59 0.47
CA ASP A 106 17.02 -1.70 0.65
C ASP A 106 17.78 -1.18 -0.58
N GLU A 107 17.11 -1.14 -1.73
CA GLU A 107 17.67 -0.75 -3.01
C GLU A 107 16.79 0.22 -3.80
N ILE A 108 17.45 0.95 -4.71
CA ILE A 108 16.79 1.77 -5.71
C ILE A 108 16.17 0.87 -6.77
N THR A 109 14.84 0.91 -6.86
CA THR A 109 14.07 0.07 -7.79
C THR A 109 13.27 0.96 -8.71
N LEU A 110 13.30 0.65 -10.01
CA LEU A 110 12.36 1.20 -10.97
C LEU A 110 11.47 0.06 -11.42
N TYR A 111 10.21 0.09 -11.02
CA TYR A 111 9.25 -0.95 -11.36
C TYR A 111 8.80 -0.82 -12.82
N PRO A 112 8.24 -1.90 -13.40
CA PRO A 112 7.68 -1.83 -14.73
C PRO A 112 6.65 -0.70 -14.87
N VAL A 113 6.95 0.28 -15.72
CA VAL A 113 6.03 1.36 -16.08
C VAL A 113 4.77 0.79 -16.72
N TYR A 114 3.60 1.21 -16.23
CA TYR A 114 2.31 0.73 -16.69
C TYR A 114 1.28 1.88 -16.82
N PRO A 115 0.50 1.91 -17.91
CA PRO A 115 0.61 1.07 -19.09
C PRO A 115 1.91 1.31 -19.88
N ASN A 116 2.40 0.31 -20.62
CA ASN A 116 3.50 0.46 -21.58
C ASN A 116 3.42 -0.65 -22.64
N PRO A 117 3.05 -0.36 -23.90
CA PRO A 117 2.83 0.98 -24.47
C PRO A 117 1.66 1.75 -23.84
N PHE A 118 1.66 3.09 -23.93
CA PHE A 118 0.68 3.97 -23.26
C PHE A 118 0.14 5.08 -24.17
N ASN A 119 -1.02 5.66 -23.83
CA ASN A 119 -1.65 6.79 -24.52
C ASN A 119 -2.48 7.69 -23.58
N PRO A 120 -2.17 8.99 -23.42
CA PRO A 120 -0.82 9.57 -23.35
C PRO A 120 -0.26 9.52 -21.92
N VAL A 121 -0.96 8.88 -20.98
CA VAL A 121 -0.58 8.84 -19.56
C VAL A 121 -0.03 7.46 -19.18
N THR A 122 1.06 7.44 -18.42
CA THR A 122 1.58 6.22 -17.79
C THR A 122 1.98 6.46 -16.34
N THR A 123 1.99 5.39 -15.54
CA THR A 123 2.39 5.41 -14.13
C THR A 123 3.79 4.85 -13.96
N ILE A 124 4.63 5.61 -13.27
CA ILE A 124 6.00 5.25 -12.94
C ILE A 124 6.07 5.06 -11.44
N LEU A 125 6.30 3.82 -11.02
CA LEU A 125 6.50 3.43 -9.63
C LEU A 125 7.99 3.18 -9.40
N PHE A 126 8.55 3.72 -8.32
CA PHE A 126 9.96 3.54 -7.97
C PHE A 126 10.21 3.66 -6.48
N ASP A 127 11.35 3.12 -6.06
CA ASP A 127 11.81 3.05 -4.68
C ASP A 127 13.12 3.80 -4.48
N PHE A 128 13.27 4.44 -3.32
CA PHE A 128 14.55 4.98 -2.86
C PHE A 128 14.97 4.45 -1.49
N PRO A 129 16.20 3.92 -1.37
CA PRO A 129 16.75 3.41 -0.13
C PRO A 129 17.43 4.51 0.66
N ASN A 130 17.05 4.68 1.94
CA ASN A 130 17.75 5.51 2.93
C ASN A 130 17.85 7.02 2.58
N ILE A 131 18.12 7.87 3.58
CA ILE A 131 18.07 9.33 3.49
C ILE A 131 19.29 9.92 2.76
N GLU A 132 20.48 9.30 2.87
CA GLU A 132 21.74 9.86 2.34
C GLU A 132 21.75 9.99 0.81
N MET A 133 20.98 9.15 0.12
CA MET A 133 20.91 9.08 -1.33
C MET A 133 19.87 10.05 -1.95
N LEU A 134 19.03 10.69 -1.13
CA LEU A 134 17.87 11.45 -1.60
C LEU A 134 18.24 12.82 -2.20
N SER A 135 19.29 13.46 -1.68
CA SER A 135 19.76 14.78 -2.17
C SER A 135 20.27 14.79 -3.62
N THR A 136 20.47 13.61 -4.22
CA THR A 136 20.84 13.46 -5.64
C THR A 136 19.83 12.62 -6.42
N ALA A 137 18.68 12.33 -5.81
CA ALA A 137 17.62 11.54 -6.41
C ALA A 137 16.92 12.33 -7.52
N SER A 138 16.84 11.71 -8.70
CA SER A 138 16.18 12.29 -9.86
C SER A 138 15.44 11.24 -10.68
N LEU A 139 14.34 11.67 -11.29
CA LEU A 139 13.59 10.91 -12.28
C LEU A 139 13.41 11.78 -13.51
N HIS A 140 14.05 11.39 -14.60
CA HIS A 140 14.00 12.13 -15.86
C HIS A 140 13.49 11.22 -16.98
N VAL A 141 12.84 11.83 -17.95
CA VAL A 141 12.46 11.18 -19.21
C VAL A 141 13.39 11.69 -20.31
N TYR A 142 13.90 10.76 -21.11
CA TYR A 142 14.82 11.01 -22.21
C TYR A 142 14.20 10.61 -23.56
N ASP A 143 14.54 11.35 -24.61
CA ASP A 143 14.29 10.92 -25.99
C ASP A 143 15.33 9.89 -26.47
N LEU A 144 15.15 9.39 -27.70
CA LEU A 144 16.09 8.47 -28.36
C LEU A 144 17.51 9.04 -28.55
N ASN A 145 17.66 10.37 -28.52
CA ASN A 145 18.95 11.05 -28.66
C ASN A 145 19.64 11.25 -27.29
N GLY A 146 19.03 10.81 -26.20
CA GLY A 146 19.55 10.99 -24.85
C GLY A 146 19.36 12.42 -24.32
N ARG A 147 18.44 13.21 -24.87
CA ARG A 147 18.07 14.53 -24.33
C ARG A 147 17.00 14.35 -23.27
N ILE A 148 17.13 15.05 -22.15
CA ILE A 148 16.07 15.14 -21.15
C ILE A 148 14.92 15.94 -21.76
N VAL A 149 13.75 15.32 -21.85
CA VAL A 149 12.51 15.97 -22.33
C VAL A 149 11.59 16.37 -21.18
N GLU A 150 11.67 15.67 -20.04
CA GLU A 150 10.85 15.94 -18.86
C GLU A 150 11.64 15.62 -17.59
N THR A 151 11.47 16.43 -16.54
CA THR A 151 11.96 16.12 -15.19
C THR A 151 10.76 15.89 -14.29
N LEU A 152 10.54 14.63 -13.93
CA LEU A 152 9.39 14.20 -13.14
C LEU A 152 9.64 14.36 -11.64
N VAL A 153 10.90 14.17 -11.22
CA VAL A 153 11.35 14.36 -9.84
C VAL A 153 12.75 14.93 -9.84
N GLN A 154 12.96 15.93 -8.98
CA GLN A 154 14.24 16.51 -8.65
C GLN A 154 14.32 16.65 -7.13
N ASP A 155 15.45 16.24 -6.54
CA ASP A 155 15.77 16.45 -5.12
C ASP A 155 14.71 15.90 -4.15
N LEU A 156 14.51 14.58 -4.22
CA LEU A 156 13.59 13.90 -3.31
C LEU A 156 14.01 14.11 -1.85
N THR A 157 13.04 14.23 -0.93
CA THR A 157 13.32 14.50 0.50
C THR A 157 12.94 13.36 1.43
N GLU A 158 12.27 12.32 0.92
CA GLU A 158 11.81 11.19 1.72
C GLU A 158 12.17 9.84 1.08
N PRO A 159 12.68 8.86 1.83
CA PRO A 159 12.91 7.51 1.32
C PRO A 159 11.59 6.74 1.23
N GLY A 160 11.53 5.66 0.45
CA GLY A 160 10.33 4.83 0.32
C GLY A 160 9.90 4.63 -1.13
N THR A 161 8.66 4.18 -1.30
CA THR A 161 8.02 3.97 -2.60
C THR A 161 7.30 5.24 -3.05
N HIS A 162 7.50 5.62 -4.30
CA HIS A 162 6.94 6.81 -4.92
C HIS A 162 6.25 6.46 -6.22
N LYS A 163 5.14 7.16 -6.49
CA LYS A 163 4.32 7.00 -7.68
C LYS A 163 4.19 8.35 -8.37
N VAL A 164 4.55 8.39 -9.66
CA VAL A 164 4.41 9.59 -10.49
C VAL A 164 3.67 9.22 -11.78
N HIS A 165 2.76 10.09 -12.20
CA HIS A 165 2.12 9.99 -13.50
C HIS A 165 2.87 10.88 -14.50
N TRP A 166 3.26 10.31 -15.64
CA TRP A 166 3.76 11.10 -16.76
C TRP A 166 2.66 11.26 -17.80
N ASN A 167 2.15 12.49 -17.96
CA ASN A 167 1.27 12.85 -19.06
C ASN A 167 2.11 13.33 -20.24
N ALA A 168 2.20 12.52 -21.29
CA ALA A 168 3.02 12.78 -22.45
C ALA A 168 2.26 13.42 -23.63
N GLU A 169 1.12 14.06 -23.38
CA GLU A 169 0.25 14.63 -24.42
C GLU A 169 0.97 15.62 -25.36
N GLN A 170 1.95 16.36 -24.85
CA GLN A 170 2.74 17.32 -25.62
C GLN A 170 3.90 16.70 -26.43
N TYR A 171 4.20 15.41 -26.26
CA TYR A 171 5.33 14.73 -26.92
C TYR A 171 4.88 13.87 -28.10
N ALA A 172 5.76 13.63 -29.08
CA ALA A 172 5.43 12.82 -30.27
C ALA A 172 5.41 11.32 -29.93
N SER A 173 4.57 10.53 -30.61
CA SER A 173 4.61 9.06 -30.50
C SER A 173 6.00 8.52 -30.80
N GLY A 174 6.45 7.53 -30.03
CA GLY A 174 7.81 7.02 -30.18
C GLY A 174 8.35 6.37 -28.93
N ILE A 175 9.66 6.14 -28.95
CA ILE A 175 10.39 5.52 -27.84
C ILE A 175 10.99 6.61 -26.96
N TYR A 176 10.80 6.44 -25.66
CA TYR A 176 11.42 7.26 -24.62
C TYR A 176 12.10 6.36 -23.61
N PHE A 177 12.91 6.94 -22.74
CA PHE A 177 13.49 6.23 -21.60
C PHE A 177 13.23 7.01 -20.33
N VAL A 178 12.58 6.40 -19.36
CA VAL A 178 12.62 6.91 -18.00
C VAL A 178 13.90 6.43 -17.34
N ARG A 179 14.59 7.33 -16.64
CA ARG A 179 15.79 7.01 -15.87
C ARG A 179 15.63 7.57 -14.47
N LEU A 180 15.77 6.66 -13.51
CA LEU A 180 15.83 6.91 -12.08
C LEU A 180 17.29 6.87 -11.65
N GLY A 181 17.77 7.94 -11.01
CA GLY A 181 19.17 8.05 -10.59
C GLY A 181 19.31 8.55 -9.16
N SER A 182 20.33 8.06 -8.45
CA SER A 182 20.83 8.62 -7.20
C SER A 182 22.30 8.21 -6.99
N GLY A 183 23.17 9.21 -6.76
CA GLY A 183 24.62 9.00 -6.67
C GLY A 183 25.17 8.25 -7.88
N SER A 184 25.77 7.07 -7.64
CA SER A 184 26.30 6.18 -8.69
C SER A 184 25.29 5.15 -9.20
N LYS A 185 24.10 5.04 -8.59
CA LYS A 185 23.10 4.05 -8.98
C LYS A 185 22.14 4.64 -10.01
N ILE A 186 21.94 3.90 -11.10
CA ILE A 186 21.03 4.27 -12.18
C ILE A 186 20.15 3.05 -12.53
N ARG A 187 18.86 3.31 -12.71
CA ARG A 187 17.87 2.39 -13.28
C ARG A 187 17.20 3.07 -14.47
N SER A 188 16.90 2.33 -15.53
CA SER A 188 16.24 2.90 -16.70
C SER A 188 15.28 1.91 -17.32
N GLN A 189 14.19 2.42 -17.90
CA GLN A 189 13.20 1.61 -18.60
C GLN A 189 12.76 2.28 -19.89
N LYS A 190 12.63 1.47 -20.94
CA LYS A 190 12.10 1.89 -22.24
C LYS A 190 10.60 2.10 -22.16
N LEU A 191 10.12 3.23 -22.66
CA LEU A 191 8.72 3.60 -22.77
C LEU A 191 8.29 3.69 -24.23
N ILE A 192 7.07 3.28 -24.54
CA ILE A 192 6.50 3.36 -25.90
C ILE A 192 5.22 4.18 -25.83
N LEU A 193 5.28 5.43 -26.31
CA LEU A 193 4.12 6.31 -26.42
C LEU A 193 3.38 6.02 -27.73
N LEU A 194 2.12 5.64 -27.62
CA LEU A 194 1.16 5.53 -28.72
C LEU A 194 0.23 6.73 -28.65
N LYS A 195 0.02 7.39 -29.78
CA LYS A 195 -1.08 8.35 -29.97
C LYS A 195 -2.00 7.80 -31.03
#